data_AF-A0A9P7U6H7-F1
#
_entry.id   AF-A0A9P7U6H7-F1
#
_cell.length_a   1.000
_cell.length_b   1.000
_cell.length_c   1.000
_cell.angle_alpha   90.00
_cell.angle_beta   90.00
_cell.angle_gamma   90.00
#
_symmetry.space_group_name_H-M   'P 1'
#
loop_
_entity.id
_entity.type
_entity.pdbx_description
1 polymer ?
#
loop_
_entity_poly.entity_id
_entity_poly.type
_entity_poly.pdbx_seq_one_letter_code
_entity_poly.pdbx_strand_id
1 'polypeptide(L)'
;MRDGIRLLLMGHTTHLSHHSWRDEGENHIVARHELHCLSRYPHLQHSFTNAKMPSARGFIKGIAGGNKFTSTFIIDDIQYHFSGSFSPAVQEFVSNSATLEYESLGSLTSNRDFDGKIGTQSVTLEVVDGPKITGNLELPISPASRVSGTGVWNQN
;
A
#
# COMPACT_ATOMS: atom_id res chain seq x y z
N MET A 1 52.09 -11.65 -42.69
CA MET A 1 51.61 -11.15 -41.38
C MET A 1 51.05 -12.38 -40.68
N ARG A 2 51.91 -13.17 -40.01
CA ARG A 2 52.28 -13.07 -38.58
C ARG A 2 51.04 -13.06 -37.69
N ASP A 3 50.67 -14.22 -37.12
CA ASP A 3 51.10 -14.72 -35.78
C ASP A 3 50.45 -13.87 -34.67
N GLY A 4 49.80 -14.39 -33.61
CA GLY A 4 49.72 -15.72 -33.00
C GLY A 4 49.56 -15.53 -31.47
N ILE A 5 49.58 -16.62 -30.66
CA ILE A 5 49.82 -16.62 -29.18
C ILE A 5 48.64 -16.07 -28.31
N ARG A 6 48.39 -16.50 -27.05
CA ARG A 6 48.41 -17.81 -26.33
C ARG A 6 47.89 -17.58 -24.88
N LEU A 7 47.47 -18.64 -24.18
CA LEU A 7 47.13 -18.60 -22.74
C LEU A 7 48.33 -18.27 -21.82
N LEU A 8 48.06 -17.50 -20.76
CA LEU A 8 48.54 -17.69 -19.37
C LEU A 8 47.37 -17.21 -18.47
N LEU A 9 46.66 -18.00 -17.66
CA LEU A 9 47.06 -18.83 -16.51
C LEU A 9 47.95 -18.11 -15.49
N MET A 10 47.35 -17.64 -14.38
CA MET A 10 47.63 -17.94 -12.96
C MET A 10 46.41 -17.45 -12.15
N GLY A 11 46.00 -18.00 -11.00
CA GLY A 11 46.52 -19.12 -10.22
C GLY A 11 46.33 -18.85 -8.72
N HIS A 12 46.02 -19.91 -7.95
CA HIS A 12 45.84 -19.96 -6.48
C HIS A 12 44.52 -19.35 -5.93
N THR A 13 43.64 -20.06 -5.19
CA THR A 13 43.71 -21.23 -4.27
C THR A 13 43.89 -20.87 -2.79
N THR A 14 43.08 -21.53 -1.94
CA THR A 14 43.06 -21.52 -0.45
C THR A 14 42.69 -20.18 0.21
N HIS A 15 42.01 -20.16 1.37
CA HIS A 15 41.85 -21.22 2.38
C HIS A 15 40.49 -21.11 3.10
N LEU A 16 39.81 -22.23 3.36
CA LEU A 16 38.89 -22.28 4.51
C LEU A 16 39.75 -22.28 5.79
N SER A 17 39.41 -21.47 6.77
CA SER A 17 39.97 -21.60 8.12
C SER A 17 38.92 -21.20 9.15
N HIS A 18 38.42 -22.23 9.83
CA HIS A 18 37.40 -22.16 10.87
C HIS A 18 38.06 -21.66 12.16
N HIS A 19 37.52 -20.60 12.78
CA HIS A 19 37.85 -20.29 14.17
C HIS A 19 36.62 -19.76 14.92
N SER A 20 36.16 -20.58 15.86
CA SER A 20 35.14 -20.23 16.84
C SER A 20 35.76 -19.37 17.95
N TRP A 21 35.08 -18.31 18.34
CA TRP A 21 34.99 -17.82 19.73
C TRP A 21 33.62 -17.18 19.95
N ARG A 22 33.17 -17.22 21.20
CA ARG A 22 31.83 -16.84 21.65
C ARG A 22 31.88 -15.55 22.48
N ASP A 23 30.70 -14.95 22.63
CA ASP A 23 30.23 -14.03 23.67
C ASP A 23 30.14 -12.52 23.35
N GLU A 24 28.91 -12.05 23.63
CA GLU A 24 28.42 -10.74 24.07
C GLU A 24 28.89 -9.43 23.41
N GLY A 25 27.90 -8.58 23.12
CA GLY A 25 28.12 -7.16 22.81
C GLY A 25 27.20 -6.65 21.71
N GLU A 26 26.31 -5.71 22.04
CA GLU A 26 25.40 -5.09 21.10
C GLU A 26 26.09 -4.12 20.11
N ASN A 27 25.49 -4.05 18.91
CA ASN A 27 25.43 -2.86 18.04
C ASN A 27 26.64 -2.52 17.13
N HIS A 28 26.32 -2.10 15.90
CA HIS A 28 27.19 -1.98 14.70
C HIS A 28 27.88 -3.32 14.33
N ILE A 29 27.91 -3.80 13.08
CA ILE A 29 28.19 -3.19 11.76
C ILE A 29 27.36 -3.92 10.67
N VAL A 30 27.34 -3.59 9.36
CA VAL A 30 28.20 -2.75 8.50
C VAL A 30 27.37 -2.03 7.41
N ALA A 31 27.85 -0.89 6.91
CA ALA A 31 27.40 -0.32 5.62
C ALA A 31 28.55 0.45 4.92
N ARG A 32 29.64 -0.25 4.60
CA ARG A 32 30.74 0.25 3.77
C ARG A 32 31.16 -0.79 2.74
N HIS A 33 30.57 -0.72 1.56
CA HIS A 33 31.19 -0.85 0.23
C HIS A 33 30.10 -0.99 -0.84
N GLU A 34 29.71 0.12 -1.50
CA GLU A 34 29.14 0.11 -2.87
C GLU A 34 28.94 1.52 -3.51
N LEU A 35 29.62 2.55 -3.02
CA LEU A 35 29.47 3.94 -3.52
C LEU A 35 30.16 4.24 -4.87
N HIS A 36 30.48 3.24 -5.68
CA HIS A 36 31.38 3.39 -6.85
C HIS A 36 30.80 3.00 -8.23
N CYS A 37 29.47 2.88 -8.36
CA CYS A 37 28.82 2.60 -9.65
C CYS A 37 27.81 3.65 -10.17
N LEU A 38 27.52 4.74 -9.43
CA LEU A 38 26.40 5.64 -9.75
C LEU A 38 26.76 7.01 -10.37
N SER A 39 28.01 7.30 -10.75
CA SER A 39 28.39 8.63 -11.26
C SER A 39 28.19 8.86 -12.78
N ARG A 40 27.63 7.90 -13.53
CA ARG A 40 27.64 7.92 -15.02
C ARG A 40 26.29 8.14 -15.72
N TYR A 41 25.16 8.18 -15.01
CA TYR A 41 23.83 8.33 -15.63
C TYR A 41 22.91 9.33 -14.91
N PRO A 42 23.09 10.65 -15.09
CA PRO A 42 22.26 11.68 -14.45
C PRO A 42 20.84 11.84 -15.06
N HIS A 43 20.44 10.99 -16.02
CA HIS A 43 19.14 11.10 -16.71
C HIS A 43 18.16 9.94 -16.41
N LEU A 44 18.54 8.98 -15.56
CA LEU A 44 17.78 7.76 -15.29
C LEU A 44 17.38 7.61 -13.81
N GLN A 45 17.32 8.72 -13.08
CA GLN A 45 16.69 8.79 -11.76
C GLN A 45 15.18 9.04 -11.87
N HIS A 46 14.47 8.11 -12.53
CA HIS A 46 13.04 7.96 -12.29
C HIS A 46 12.85 7.18 -10.97
N SER A 47 12.98 7.93 -9.88
CA SER A 47 12.27 7.74 -8.62
C SER A 47 11.94 6.30 -8.21
N PHE A 48 12.93 5.59 -7.65
CA PHE A 48 12.63 4.68 -6.54
C PHE A 48 12.31 5.51 -5.29
N THR A 49 11.23 6.29 -5.34
CA THR A 49 10.61 6.82 -4.13
C THR A 49 10.13 5.65 -3.31
N ASN A 50 10.51 5.61 -2.04
CA ASN A 50 9.85 4.79 -1.04
C ASN A 50 8.38 5.22 -1.02
N ALA A 51 7.52 4.46 -1.70
CA ALA A 51 6.25 4.95 -2.20
C ALA A 51 5.24 5.11 -1.05
N LYS A 52 5.23 6.29 -0.43
CA LYS A 52 4.11 6.72 0.42
C LYS A 52 2.89 6.77 -0.48
N MET A 53 1.98 5.80 -0.32
CA MET A 53 0.72 5.78 -1.04
C MET A 53 -0.01 7.12 -0.85
N PRO A 54 -0.49 7.75 -1.93
CA PRO A 54 -1.42 8.88 -1.84
C PRO A 54 -2.58 8.59 -0.88
N SER A 55 -2.94 9.58 -0.07
CA SER A 55 -3.96 9.45 0.97
C SER A 55 -4.87 10.68 0.99
N ALA A 56 -6.17 10.48 0.81
CA ALA A 56 -7.19 11.52 0.87
C ALA A 56 -7.96 11.46 2.19
N ARG A 57 -8.41 12.61 2.71
CA ARG A 57 -9.33 12.66 3.85
C ARG A 57 -10.77 12.78 3.35
N GLY A 58 -11.69 12.24 4.15
CA GLY A 58 -13.10 12.20 3.81
C GLY A 58 -13.94 11.62 4.94
N PHE A 59 -15.16 11.23 4.59
CA PHE A 59 -16.08 10.53 5.47
C PHE A 59 -16.68 9.31 4.79
N ILE A 60 -17.18 8.37 5.59
CA ILE A 60 -18.02 7.25 5.14
C ILE A 60 -19.20 7.08 6.08
N LYS A 61 -20.37 6.81 5.53
CA LYS A 61 -21.58 6.48 6.28
C LYS A 61 -22.37 5.35 5.63
N GLY A 62 -22.86 4.43 6.47
CA GLY A 62 -23.98 3.57 6.11
C GLY A 62 -25.25 4.41 5.98
N ILE A 63 -26.20 3.94 5.18
CA ILE A 63 -27.52 4.55 5.02
C ILE A 63 -28.56 3.65 5.69
N ALA A 64 -29.53 4.25 6.40
CA ALA A 64 -30.71 3.58 6.92
C ALA A 64 -31.29 2.53 5.94
N GLY A 65 -31.55 1.33 6.46
CA GLY A 65 -31.83 0.14 5.66
C GLY A 65 -30.62 -0.78 5.44
N GLY A 66 -29.43 -0.38 5.87
CA GLY A 66 -28.26 -1.24 6.15
C GLY A 66 -27.53 -1.86 4.96
N ASN A 67 -28.18 -1.87 3.79
CA ASN A 67 -27.67 -2.46 2.56
C ASN A 67 -26.89 -1.46 1.70
N LYS A 68 -26.80 -0.18 2.08
CA LYS A 68 -26.23 0.89 1.24
C LYS A 68 -25.28 1.77 2.03
N PHE A 69 -24.28 2.33 1.36
CA PHE A 69 -23.35 3.29 1.93
C PHE A 69 -22.98 4.37 0.93
N THR A 70 -22.45 5.46 1.47
CA THR A 70 -21.81 6.52 0.69
C THR A 70 -20.59 7.03 1.44
N SER A 71 -19.54 7.33 0.68
CA SER A 71 -18.30 7.93 1.16
C SER A 71 -17.87 9.03 0.21
N THR A 72 -17.13 10.00 0.71
CA THR A 72 -16.69 11.16 -0.06
C THR A 72 -15.33 11.59 0.41
N PHE A 73 -14.40 11.72 -0.52
CA PHE A 73 -13.00 12.09 -0.28
C PHE A 73 -12.63 13.27 -1.16
N ILE A 74 -11.76 14.15 -0.66
CA ILE A 74 -11.29 15.33 -1.39
C ILE A 74 -9.84 15.08 -1.82
N ILE A 75 -9.58 15.16 -3.12
CA ILE A 75 -8.26 14.99 -3.74
C ILE A 75 -8.05 16.15 -4.70
N ASP A 76 -7.00 16.94 -4.52
CA ASP A 76 -6.68 18.09 -5.39
C ASP A 76 -7.90 19.01 -5.66
N ASP A 77 -8.64 19.33 -4.58
CA ASP A 77 -9.91 20.09 -4.55
C ASP A 77 -11.11 19.47 -5.30
N ILE A 78 -10.98 18.27 -5.86
CA ILE A 78 -12.04 17.50 -6.53
C ILE A 78 -12.72 16.54 -5.54
N GLN A 79 -14.05 16.38 -5.63
CA GLN A 79 -14.80 15.44 -4.80
C GLN A 79 -14.97 14.08 -5.48
N TYR A 80 -14.43 13.04 -4.83
CA TYR A 80 -14.59 11.64 -5.22
C TYR A 80 -15.61 10.99 -4.30
N HIS A 81 -16.77 10.65 -4.85
CA HIS A 81 -17.84 9.94 -4.16
C HIS A 81 -17.76 8.45 -4.48
N PHE A 82 -17.71 7.59 -3.46
CA PHE A 82 -17.84 6.14 -3.63
C PHE A 82 -19.10 5.67 -2.90
N SER A 83 -20.04 5.13 -3.67
CA SER A 83 -21.34 4.68 -3.19
C SER A 83 -21.67 3.30 -3.73
N GLY A 84 -22.24 2.45 -2.89
CA GLY A 84 -22.50 1.07 -3.23
C GLY A 84 -23.43 0.39 -2.24
N SER A 85 -23.46 -0.94 -2.31
CA SER A 85 -24.24 -1.77 -1.39
C SER A 85 -23.40 -2.79 -0.65
N PHE A 86 -23.71 -2.98 0.63
CA PHE A 86 -23.14 -4.04 1.47
C PHE A 86 -23.99 -5.31 1.41
N SER A 87 -23.31 -6.45 1.32
CA SER A 87 -23.87 -7.79 1.48
C SER A 87 -22.97 -8.57 2.47
N PRO A 88 -23.49 -9.08 3.60
CA PRO A 88 -24.84 -8.86 4.14
C PRO A 88 -25.08 -7.41 4.59
N ALA A 89 -26.34 -7.13 4.96
CA ALA A 89 -26.76 -5.89 5.61
C ALA A 89 -25.95 -5.59 6.88
N VAL A 90 -25.65 -4.33 7.15
CA VAL A 90 -25.02 -3.86 8.40
C VAL A 90 -25.85 -2.79 9.09
N GLN A 91 -25.53 -2.52 10.36
CA GLN A 91 -26.12 -1.40 11.09
C GLN A 91 -25.73 -0.06 10.41
N GLU A 92 -26.57 0.96 10.57
CA GLU A 92 -26.19 2.33 10.18
C GLU A 92 -24.98 2.79 11.02
N PHE A 93 -24.00 3.42 10.37
CA PHE A 93 -22.79 3.92 11.00
C PHE A 93 -22.33 5.20 10.32
N VAL A 94 -21.55 6.01 11.04
CA VAL A 94 -20.90 7.22 10.51
C VAL A 94 -19.44 7.23 10.96
N SER A 95 -18.56 7.66 10.06
CA SER A 95 -17.14 7.92 10.31
C SER A 95 -16.79 9.22 9.59
N ASN A 96 -16.60 10.32 10.33
CA ASN A 96 -16.22 11.61 9.74
C ASN A 96 -14.70 11.74 9.54
N SER A 97 -13.92 10.81 10.11
CA SER A 97 -12.47 10.74 10.02
C SER A 97 -12.04 9.54 9.19
N ALA A 98 -12.49 9.48 7.93
CA ALA A 98 -12.10 8.44 6.99
C ALA A 98 -10.88 8.87 6.17
N THR A 99 -10.01 7.91 5.87
CA THR A 99 -8.84 8.05 5.01
C THR A 99 -8.93 7.05 3.87
N LEU A 100 -8.84 7.54 2.64
CA LEU A 100 -8.73 6.74 1.42
C LEU A 100 -7.26 6.70 1.01
N GLU A 101 -6.66 5.52 1.03
CA GLU A 101 -5.35 5.22 0.44
C GLU A 101 -5.57 4.74 -1.00
N TYR A 102 -4.79 5.21 -1.97
CA TYR A 102 -4.94 4.86 -3.38
C TYR A 102 -3.61 4.93 -4.12
N GLU A 103 -3.39 4.05 -5.10
CA GLU A 103 -2.16 4.05 -5.91
C GLU A 103 -2.20 5.11 -7.02
N SER A 104 -3.34 5.26 -7.68
CA SER A 104 -3.54 6.20 -8.79
C SER A 104 -4.98 6.69 -8.86
N LEU A 105 -5.21 7.87 -9.45
CA LEU A 105 -6.56 8.39 -9.70
C LEU A 105 -7.37 7.48 -10.64
N GLY A 106 -6.71 6.71 -11.52
CA GLY A 106 -7.37 5.74 -12.40
C GLY A 106 -8.07 4.61 -11.65
N SER A 107 -7.58 4.24 -10.47
CA SER A 107 -8.23 3.24 -9.59
C SER A 107 -9.51 3.79 -8.94
N LEU A 108 -9.68 5.11 -8.88
CA LEU A 108 -10.87 5.79 -8.33
C LEU A 108 -11.93 6.04 -9.40
N THR A 109 -12.13 5.05 -10.29
CA THR A 109 -13.07 5.13 -11.41
C THR A 109 -13.82 3.82 -11.61
N SER A 110 -15.01 3.92 -12.24
CA SER A 110 -15.89 2.81 -12.60
C SER A 110 -16.57 2.10 -11.42
N ASN A 111 -17.43 1.13 -11.76
CA ASN A 111 -17.94 0.14 -10.80
C ASN A 111 -16.82 -0.84 -10.45
N ARG A 112 -16.58 -1.06 -9.16
CA ARG A 112 -15.61 -2.02 -8.62
C ARG A 112 -16.25 -2.84 -7.52
N ASP A 113 -15.80 -4.09 -7.43
CA ASP A 113 -16.11 -4.94 -6.30
C ASP A 113 -15.23 -4.52 -5.11
N PHE A 114 -15.70 -4.76 -3.89
CA PHE A 114 -14.93 -4.50 -2.68
C PHE A 114 -15.25 -5.54 -1.60
N ASP A 115 -14.26 -5.78 -0.75
CA ASP A 115 -14.38 -6.54 0.49
C ASP A 115 -14.17 -5.59 1.68
N GLY A 116 -14.74 -5.92 2.83
CA GLY A 116 -14.65 -5.03 3.98
C GLY A 116 -15.00 -5.66 5.32
N LYS A 117 -14.61 -4.95 6.37
CA LYS A 117 -14.92 -5.26 7.75
C LYS A 117 -15.40 -3.98 8.44
N ILE A 118 -16.65 -4.00 8.87
CA ILE A 118 -17.17 -3.01 9.81
C ILE A 118 -16.93 -3.60 11.20
N GLY A 119 -15.84 -3.17 11.82
CA GLY A 119 -15.49 -3.52 13.20
C GLY A 119 -16.37 -2.78 14.20
N THR A 120 -16.17 -3.04 15.49
CA THR A 120 -16.95 -2.38 16.55
C THR A 120 -16.63 -0.90 16.72
N GLN A 121 -15.44 -0.45 16.31
CA GLN A 121 -14.96 0.94 16.46
C GLN A 121 -14.34 1.52 15.18
N SER A 122 -14.15 0.70 14.14
CA SER A 122 -13.46 1.08 12.92
C SER A 122 -14.05 0.39 11.70
N VAL A 123 -14.03 1.07 10.57
CA VAL A 123 -14.38 0.53 9.26
C VAL A 123 -13.11 0.36 8.42
N THR A 124 -13.05 -0.72 7.65
CA THR A 124 -12.03 -0.95 6.62
C THR A 124 -12.71 -1.56 5.40
N LEU A 125 -12.59 -0.90 4.25
CA LEU A 125 -13.01 -1.43 2.95
C LEU A 125 -11.78 -1.47 2.03
N GLU A 126 -11.63 -2.56 1.30
CA GLU A 126 -10.57 -2.83 0.33
C GLU A 126 -11.26 -3.02 -1.01
N VAL A 127 -11.09 -2.05 -1.91
CA VAL A 127 -11.66 -2.03 -3.26
C VAL A 127 -10.69 -2.76 -4.19
N VAL A 128 -11.23 -3.56 -5.12
CA VAL A 128 -10.44 -4.17 -6.19
C VAL A 128 -9.70 -3.09 -6.99
N ASP A 129 -8.50 -3.43 -7.47
CA ASP A 129 -7.51 -2.51 -8.10
C ASP A 129 -6.81 -1.53 -7.13
N GLY A 130 -6.89 -1.77 -5.81
CA GLY A 130 -5.99 -1.19 -4.81
C GLY A 130 -6.53 -0.14 -3.82
N PRO A 131 -7.61 0.64 -4.08
CA PRO A 131 -8.07 1.66 -3.14
C PRO A 131 -8.53 1.07 -1.81
N LYS A 132 -8.08 1.67 -0.71
CA LYS A 132 -8.40 1.21 0.65
C LYS A 132 -8.96 2.35 1.48
N ILE A 133 -10.18 2.17 1.97
CA ILE A 133 -10.86 3.11 2.86
C ILE A 133 -10.72 2.61 4.29
N THR A 134 -10.17 3.42 5.17
CA THR A 134 -10.12 3.18 6.62
C THR A 134 -10.79 4.33 7.35
N GLY A 135 -11.36 4.09 8.54
CA GLY A 135 -11.94 5.16 9.35
C GLY A 135 -12.37 4.69 10.72
N ASN A 136 -12.41 5.60 11.68
CA ASN A 136 -12.94 5.34 13.03
C ASN A 136 -14.44 5.67 13.07
N LEU A 137 -15.24 4.78 13.65
CA LEU A 137 -16.68 4.99 13.80
C LEU A 137 -16.95 5.98 14.93
N GLU A 138 -17.83 6.95 14.70
CA GLU A 138 -18.28 7.90 15.73
C GLU A 138 -19.10 7.22 16.83
N LEU A 139 -19.86 6.19 16.45
CA LEU A 139 -20.65 5.35 17.33
C LEU A 139 -20.21 3.91 17.19
N PRO A 140 -19.95 3.19 18.30
CA PRO A 140 -19.55 1.79 18.22
C PRO A 140 -20.74 0.92 17.81
N ILE A 141 -20.53 0.03 16.84
CA ILE A 141 -21.53 -0.96 16.42
C ILE A 141 -21.24 -2.33 17.02
N SER A 142 -22.25 -3.19 17.12
CA SER A 142 -22.06 -4.59 17.54
C SER A 142 -23.20 -5.47 17.00
N PRO A 143 -22.92 -6.66 16.46
CA PRO A 143 -21.59 -7.27 16.29
C PRO A 143 -20.77 -6.61 15.18
N ALA A 144 -19.46 -6.92 15.15
CA ALA A 144 -18.62 -6.63 14.00
C ALA A 144 -19.01 -7.55 12.82
N SER A 145 -19.12 -6.99 11.62
CA SER A 145 -19.56 -7.69 10.42
C SER A 145 -18.52 -7.62 9.31
N ARG A 146 -18.30 -8.74 8.61
CA ARG A 146 -17.63 -8.74 7.31
C ARG A 146 -18.66 -8.47 6.23
N VAL A 147 -18.33 -7.63 5.28
CA VAL A 147 -19.17 -7.23 4.15
C VAL A 147 -18.39 -7.40 2.86
N SER A 148 -19.09 -7.69 1.77
CA SER A 148 -18.60 -7.49 0.42
C SER A 148 -19.70 -6.85 -0.42
N GLY A 149 -19.35 -6.39 -1.61
CA GLY A 149 -20.34 -5.83 -2.52
C GLY A 149 -19.71 -5.10 -3.68
N THR A 150 -20.53 -4.29 -4.35
CA THR A 150 -20.12 -3.48 -5.49
C THR A 150 -20.39 -2.01 -5.19
N GLY A 151 -19.49 -1.15 -5.65
CA GLY A 151 -19.57 0.29 -5.49
C GLY A 151 -19.08 1.01 -6.74
N VAL A 152 -19.63 2.20 -6.97
CA VAL A 152 -19.30 3.05 -8.11
C VAL A 152 -18.59 4.30 -7.61
N TRP A 153 -17.44 4.60 -8.22
CA TRP A 153 -16.76 5.88 -8.08
C TRP A 153 -17.35 6.91 -9.05
N ASN A 154 -17.78 8.05 -8.50
CA ASN A 154 -18.23 9.23 -9.25
C ASN A 154 -17.38 10.44 -8.85
N GLN A 155 -16.98 11.24 -9.83
CA GLN A 155 -16.25 12.49 -9.64
C GLN A 155 -17.20 13.69 -9.84
N ASN A 156 -17.05 14.74 -9.04
CA ASN A 156 -17.79 16.01 -9.13
C ASN A 156 -16.83 17.19 -8.94
#